data_AF-A0A3G2SAQ1-F1
#
_entry.id   AF-A0A3G2SAQ1-F1
#
_cell.length_a   1.000
_cell.length_b   1.000
_cell.length_c   1.000
_cell.angle_alpha   90.00
_cell.angle_beta   90.00
_cell.angle_gamma   90.00
#
_symmetry.space_group_name_H-M   'P 1'
#
loop_
_entity.id
_entity.type
_entity.pdbx_description
1 polymer ?
#
loop_
_entity_poly.entity_id
_entity_poly.type
_entity_poly.pdbx_seq_one_letter_code
_entity_poly.pdbx_strand_id
1 'polypeptide(L)'
;MLLGRPALRAWAPPRRGDRIAVAMSGGVDSSVVAALLAQRDYDVRGVYMRNWSTADEMGSMQGGSGGVMGCAWQKEWHDVQAVARHLGMHVDMIDLSRDYWIHVFEPALEQWTDGSTPNPDVACNRSIKFGALLDAIQAPWLATGHYARIGTRYEGATAFPVVQRAIDATKDQSFFLSSVPSTRLARSLFPLGELRKTD
;
A
#
# COMPACT_ATOMS: atom_id res chain seq x y z
N MET A 1 10.71 -11.27 -25.61
CA MET A 1 10.62 -9.90 -26.13
C MET A 1 10.60 -8.98 -24.92
N LEU A 2 11.66 -8.23 -24.65
CA LEU A 2 11.72 -7.29 -23.54
C LEU A 2 10.70 -6.18 -23.83
N LEU A 3 9.49 -6.29 -23.27
CA LEU A 3 8.62 -5.13 -23.11
C LEU A 3 9.49 -4.05 -22.47
N GLY A 4 9.63 -2.90 -23.14
CA GLY A 4 10.39 -1.78 -22.61
C GLY A 4 9.94 -1.54 -21.17
N ARG A 5 10.88 -1.52 -20.22
CA ARG A 5 10.55 -1.37 -18.81
C ARG A 5 9.73 -0.09 -18.65
N PRO A 6 8.47 -0.13 -18.16
CA PRO A 6 7.66 1.07 -18.04
C PRO A 6 8.42 2.09 -17.19
N ALA A 7 8.41 3.35 -17.63
CA ALA A 7 9.08 4.42 -16.90
C ALA A 7 8.44 4.55 -15.52
N LEU A 8 9.24 4.51 -14.46
CA LEU A 8 8.74 4.74 -13.11
C LEU A 8 8.47 6.23 -12.94
N ARG A 9 7.21 6.64 -13.05
CA ARG A 9 6.80 8.02 -12.76
C ARG A 9 6.69 8.22 -11.25
N ALA A 10 7.49 9.15 -10.74
CA ALA A 10 7.50 9.54 -9.34
C ALA A 10 7.72 11.06 -9.24
N TRP A 11 7.32 11.65 -8.11
CA TRP A 11 7.59 13.05 -7.79
C TRP A 11 9.09 13.38 -7.88
N ALA A 12 9.90 12.55 -7.22
CA ALA A 12 11.32 12.50 -7.39
C ALA A 12 11.67 11.02 -7.68
N PRO A 13 12.33 10.71 -8.82
CA PRO A 13 12.64 9.33 -9.17
C PRO A 13 13.70 8.76 -8.21
N PRO A 14 13.54 7.51 -7.72
CA PRO A 14 14.57 6.83 -6.96
C PRO A 14 15.87 6.71 -7.76
N ARG A 15 16.99 6.90 -7.09
CA ARG A 15 18.33 6.75 -7.66
C ARG A 15 18.78 5.29 -7.61
N ARG A 16 19.77 4.97 -8.44
CA ARG A 16 20.45 3.68 -8.42
C ARG A 16 20.94 3.36 -7.00
N GLY A 17 20.61 2.17 -6.49
CA GLY A 17 20.96 1.73 -5.13
C GLY A 17 20.09 2.28 -4.01
N ASP A 18 19.08 3.11 -4.30
CA ASP A 18 18.13 3.55 -3.26
C ASP A 18 17.38 2.36 -2.68
N ARG A 19 17.10 2.43 -1.37
CA ARG A 19 16.25 1.43 -0.69
C ARG A 19 14.78 1.69 -0.99
N ILE A 20 14.05 0.66 -1.38
CA ILE A 20 12.61 0.72 -1.63
C ILE A 20 11.91 -0.36 -0.82
N ALA A 21 11.00 0.04 0.05
CA ALA A 21 10.09 -0.89 0.70
C ALA A 21 8.85 -1.09 -0.17
N VAL A 22 8.48 -2.32 -0.48
CA VAL A 22 7.25 -2.67 -1.19
C VAL A 22 6.22 -3.14 -0.18
N ALA A 23 5.11 -2.43 -0.03
CA ALA A 23 3.98 -2.91 0.77
C ALA A 23 3.31 -4.08 0.03
N MET A 24 3.45 -5.28 0.58
CA MET A 24 2.91 -6.51 0.02
C MET A 24 1.72 -6.98 0.83
N SER A 25 0.62 -7.31 0.16
CA SER A 25 -0.63 -7.76 0.80
C SER A 25 -0.97 -9.23 0.53
N GLY A 26 -0.05 -9.98 -0.11
CA GLY A 26 -0.32 -11.33 -0.63
C GLY A 26 -1.05 -11.34 -1.98
N GLY A 27 -1.50 -10.18 -2.46
CA GLY A 27 -2.13 -10.03 -3.76
C GLY A 27 -1.14 -9.95 -4.93
N VAL A 28 -1.65 -10.24 -6.13
CA VAL A 28 -0.88 -10.20 -7.39
C VAL A 28 -0.29 -8.81 -7.66
N ASP A 29 -1.04 -7.73 -7.39
CA ASP A 29 -0.61 -6.36 -7.70
C ASP A 29 0.69 -5.98 -6.97
N SER A 30 0.74 -6.22 -5.67
CA SER A 30 1.95 -5.97 -4.89
C SER A 30 3.12 -6.88 -5.28
N SER A 31 2.83 -8.10 -5.75
CA SER A 31 3.83 -9.05 -6.22
C SER A 31 4.44 -8.60 -7.55
N VAL A 32 3.63 -8.09 -8.47
CA VAL A 32 4.09 -7.50 -9.74
C VAL A 32 4.92 -6.25 -9.47
N VAL A 33 4.51 -5.40 -8.52
CA VAL A 33 5.33 -4.24 -8.12
C VAL A 33 6.71 -4.68 -7.59
N ALA A 34 6.75 -5.67 -6.71
CA ALA A 34 8.01 -6.22 -6.20
C ALA A 34 8.89 -6.74 -7.33
N ALA A 35 8.33 -7.53 -8.26
CA ALA A 35 9.05 -8.06 -9.42
C ALA A 35 9.57 -6.96 -10.35
N LEU A 36 8.75 -5.95 -10.66
CA LEU A 36 9.14 -4.82 -11.50
C LEU A 36 10.31 -4.03 -10.89
N LEU A 37 10.30 -3.82 -9.57
CA LEU A 37 11.34 -3.07 -8.89
C LEU A 37 12.60 -3.91 -8.68
N ALA A 38 12.49 -5.21 -8.39
CA ALA A 38 13.62 -6.13 -8.24
C ALA A 38 14.42 -6.31 -9.55
N GLN A 39 13.80 -6.08 -10.71
CA GLN A 39 14.50 -6.06 -12.00
C GLN A 39 15.35 -4.80 -12.24
N ARG A 40 15.19 -3.77 -11.41
CA ARG A 40 15.96 -2.51 -11.46
C ARG A 40 17.08 -2.54 -10.43
N ASP A 41 18.04 -1.64 -10.57
CA ASP A 41 19.19 -1.53 -9.67
C ASP A 41 18.82 -0.71 -8.44
N TYR A 42 17.95 -1.28 -7.61
CA TYR A 42 17.47 -0.75 -6.33
C TYR A 42 17.67 -1.80 -5.24
N ASP A 43 17.81 -1.36 -3.99
CA ASP A 43 17.78 -2.27 -2.83
C ASP A 43 16.32 -2.46 -2.40
N VAL A 44 15.69 -3.50 -2.94
CA VAL A 44 14.25 -3.75 -2.77
C VAL A 44 14.00 -4.74 -1.63
N ARG A 45 13.14 -4.35 -0.70
CA ARG A 45 12.63 -5.22 0.36
C ARG A 45 11.10 -5.22 0.39
N GLY A 46 10.50 -6.35 0.73
CA GLY A 46 9.07 -6.44 1.01
C GLY A 46 8.76 -6.01 2.44
N VAL A 47 7.54 -5.52 2.65
CA VAL A 47 6.95 -5.35 3.97
C VAL A 47 5.49 -5.81 3.92
N TYR A 48 5.11 -6.75 4.78
CA TYR A 48 3.72 -7.12 5.03
C TYR A 48 3.23 -6.41 6.29
N MET A 49 2.10 -5.73 6.20
CA MET A 49 1.49 -5.07 7.35
C MET A 49 0.38 -5.96 7.92
N ARG A 50 0.47 -6.29 9.21
CA ARG A 50 -0.62 -6.94 9.94
C ARG A 50 -1.45 -5.86 10.62
N ASN A 51 -2.63 -5.58 10.09
CA ASN A 51 -3.51 -4.51 10.58
C ASN A 51 -4.66 -5.00 11.47
N TRP A 52 -4.80 -6.32 11.63
CA TRP A 52 -5.84 -6.92 12.45
C TRP A 52 -5.32 -8.19 13.11
N SER A 53 -5.66 -8.40 14.37
CA SER A 53 -5.30 -9.59 15.13
C SER A 53 -6.58 -10.27 15.61
N THR A 54 -6.76 -11.54 15.26
CA THR A 54 -7.90 -12.33 15.75
C THR A 54 -7.72 -12.81 17.19
N ALA A 55 -6.56 -12.57 17.81
CA ALA A 55 -6.43 -12.77 19.26
C ALA A 55 -7.40 -11.86 20.03
N ASP A 56 -7.76 -10.71 19.44
CA ASP A 56 -8.69 -9.74 19.99
C ASP A 56 -10.17 -10.17 19.82
N GLU A 57 -10.44 -11.22 19.01
CA GLU A 57 -11.78 -11.76 18.73
C GLU A 57 -12.16 -12.97 19.60
N MET A 58 -11.34 -13.35 20.59
CA MET A 58 -11.61 -14.51 21.47
C MET A 58 -12.84 -14.34 22.40
N GLY A 59 -13.54 -13.20 22.32
CA GLY A 59 -14.85 -12.99 22.94
C GLY A 59 -16.00 -13.46 22.05
N SER A 60 -16.37 -14.73 22.16
CA SER A 60 -17.72 -15.28 21.87
C SER A 60 -18.52 -14.63 20.71
N MET A 61 -18.04 -14.71 19.47
CA MET A 61 -18.89 -14.44 18.30
C MET A 61 -19.36 -15.77 17.70
N GLN A 62 -20.68 -16.00 17.70
CA GLN A 62 -21.30 -17.17 17.06
C GLN A 62 -21.13 -17.10 15.53
N GLY A 63 -20.91 -18.27 14.91
CA GLY A 63 -20.76 -18.41 13.47
C GLY A 63 -21.96 -17.86 12.71
N GLY A 64 -21.74 -16.78 11.98
CA GLY A 64 -22.76 -16.09 11.18
C GLY A 64 -22.35 -14.67 10.78
N SER A 65 -21.52 -14.01 11.58
CA SER A 65 -21.08 -12.62 11.37
C SER A 65 -19.64 -12.54 10.87
N GLY A 66 -19.30 -13.08 9.69
CA GLY A 66 -18.01 -12.84 9.00
C GLY A 66 -16.69 -13.21 9.73
N GLY A 67 -16.76 -13.64 10.98
CA GLY A 67 -15.65 -13.88 11.88
C GLY A 67 -15.15 -15.31 11.78
N VAL A 68 -14.46 -15.61 10.68
CA VAL A 68 -13.43 -16.67 10.63
C VAL A 68 -12.18 -16.04 10.00
N MET A 69 -11.68 -14.95 10.60
CA MET A 69 -10.50 -14.21 10.13
C MET A 69 -9.17 -14.83 10.59
N GLY A 70 -9.21 -15.86 11.46
CA GLY A 70 -8.03 -16.41 12.14
C GLY A 70 -7.04 -17.17 11.26
N CYS A 71 -7.32 -17.32 9.96
CA CYS A 71 -6.44 -17.98 8.99
C CYS A 71 -6.05 -17.09 7.79
N ALA A 72 -6.71 -15.94 7.61
CA ALA A 72 -6.57 -15.14 6.38
C ALA A 72 -5.19 -14.47 6.30
N TRP A 73 -4.78 -13.79 7.36
CA TRP A 73 -3.50 -13.08 7.39
C TRP A 73 -2.30 -14.04 7.37
N GLN A 74 -2.39 -15.22 7.98
CA GLN A 74 -1.31 -16.22 7.89
C GLN A 74 -1.13 -16.70 6.45
N LYS A 75 -2.24 -16.92 5.72
CA LYS A 75 -2.17 -17.31 4.32
C LYS A 75 -1.54 -16.20 3.47
N GLU A 76 -1.99 -14.96 3.62
CA GLU A 76 -1.41 -13.82 2.92
C GLU A 76 0.08 -13.65 3.24
N TRP A 77 0.47 -13.82 4.50
CA TRP A 77 1.87 -13.79 4.91
C TRP A 77 2.69 -14.90 4.24
N HIS A 78 2.17 -16.13 4.20
CA HIS A 78 2.82 -17.23 3.48
C HIS A 78 2.99 -16.94 1.98
N ASP A 79 1.97 -16.36 1.34
CA ASP A 79 2.01 -15.97 -0.07
C ASP A 79 3.07 -14.88 -0.31
N VAL A 80 3.13 -13.86 0.56
CA VAL A 80 4.18 -12.82 0.52
C VAL A 80 5.58 -13.41 0.67
N GLN A 81 5.79 -14.30 1.64
CA GLN A 81 7.07 -14.97 1.82
C GLN A 81 7.45 -15.82 0.61
N ALA A 82 6.49 -16.50 -0.03
CA ALA A 82 6.74 -17.29 -1.23
C ALA A 82 7.20 -16.42 -2.40
N VAL A 83 6.53 -15.28 -2.63
CA VAL A 83 6.94 -14.30 -3.65
C VAL A 83 8.31 -13.72 -3.32
N ALA A 84 8.56 -13.33 -2.07
CA ALA A 84 9.85 -12.79 -1.65
C ALA A 84 11.01 -13.77 -1.89
N ARG A 85 10.82 -15.06 -1.54
CA ARG A 85 11.79 -16.13 -1.83
C ARG A 85 12.03 -16.28 -3.32
N HIS A 86 10.98 -16.26 -4.14
CA HIS A 86 11.11 -16.38 -5.59
C HIS A 86 11.89 -15.21 -6.21
N LEU A 87 11.72 -14.01 -5.68
CA LEU A 87 12.42 -12.80 -6.14
C LEU A 87 13.80 -12.61 -5.49
N GLY A 88 14.21 -13.47 -4.55
CA GLY A 88 15.47 -13.33 -3.82
C GLY A 88 15.54 -12.08 -2.94
N MET A 89 14.40 -11.60 -2.42
CA MET A 89 14.31 -10.39 -1.61
C MET A 89 13.96 -10.68 -0.15
N HIS A 90 14.38 -9.80 0.76
CA HIS A 90 13.96 -9.86 2.16
C HIS A 90 12.52 -9.37 2.31
N VAL A 91 11.79 -9.91 3.30
CA VAL A 91 10.46 -9.41 3.65
C VAL A 91 10.23 -9.44 5.15
N ASP A 92 9.76 -8.30 5.68
CA ASP A 92 9.46 -8.11 7.09
C ASP A 92 7.95 -8.05 7.32
N MET A 93 7.50 -8.48 8.51
CA MET A 93 6.15 -8.21 8.99
C MET A 93 6.18 -7.05 9.98
N ILE A 94 5.30 -6.07 9.80
CA ILE A 94 5.08 -4.98 10.75
C ILE A 94 3.66 -5.07 11.26
N ASP A 95 3.51 -5.14 12.57
CA ASP A 95 2.21 -5.09 13.23
C ASP A 95 1.77 -3.64 13.41
N LEU A 96 0.67 -3.28 12.77
CA LEU A 96 0.01 -1.97 12.83
C LEU A 96 -1.44 -2.12 13.30
N SER A 97 -1.80 -3.25 13.93
CA SER A 97 -3.15 -3.53 14.42
C SER A 97 -3.65 -2.46 15.40
N ARG A 98 -2.79 -2.01 16.31
CA ARG A 98 -3.10 -0.93 17.25
C ARG A 98 -3.38 0.38 16.53
N ASP A 99 -2.52 0.78 15.60
CA ASP A 99 -2.70 2.01 14.82
C ASP A 99 -3.98 1.95 13.97
N TYR A 100 -4.25 0.79 13.37
CA TYR A 100 -5.48 0.58 12.59
C TYR A 100 -6.73 0.69 13.46
N TRP A 101 -6.72 0.08 14.65
CA TRP A 101 -7.83 0.17 15.58
C TRP A 101 -8.17 1.63 15.93
N ILE A 102 -7.15 2.39 16.38
CA ILE A 102 -7.33 3.76 16.87
C ILE A 102 -7.64 4.74 15.73
N HIS A 103 -6.99 4.61 14.59
CA HIS A 103 -7.03 5.64 13.54
C HIS A 103 -7.99 5.33 12.38
N VAL A 104 -8.53 4.11 12.32
CA VAL A 104 -9.42 3.67 11.23
C VAL A 104 -10.70 3.05 11.79
N PHE A 105 -10.59 2.04 12.66
CA PHE A 105 -11.74 1.26 13.08
C PHE A 105 -12.64 2.01 14.07
N GLU A 106 -12.08 2.53 15.17
CA GLU A 106 -12.82 3.29 16.18
C GLU A 106 -13.54 4.53 15.58
N PRO A 107 -12.89 5.37 14.75
CA PRO A 107 -13.59 6.47 14.06
C PRO A 107 -14.69 6.01 13.09
N ALA A 108 -14.59 4.81 12.53
CA ALA A 108 -15.65 4.25 11.68
C ALA A 108 -16.84 3.79 12.52
N LEU A 109 -16.62 3.21 13.71
CA LEU A 109 -17.68 2.85 14.66
C LEU A 109 -18.49 4.07 15.12
N GLU A 110 -17.80 5.18 15.42
CA GLU A 110 -18.45 6.44 15.79
C GLU A 110 -19.36 6.95 14.66
N GLN A 111 -18.86 6.96 13.42
CA GLN A 111 -19.64 7.37 12.24
C GLN A 111 -20.81 6.43 11.96
N TRP A 112 -20.65 5.12 12.12
CA TRP A 112 -21.81 4.21 11.99
C TRP A 112 -22.86 4.47 13.07
N THR A 113 -22.43 4.84 14.28
CA THR A 113 -23.35 5.15 15.39
C THR A 113 -24.15 6.42 15.12
N ASP A 114 -23.59 7.40 14.39
CA ASP A 114 -24.30 8.63 13.99
C ASP A 114 -25.14 8.49 12.71
N GLY A 115 -25.11 7.31 12.07
CA GLY A 115 -25.85 6.99 10.85
C GLY A 115 -25.09 7.32 9.55
N SER A 116 -23.85 7.79 9.64
CA SER A 116 -22.97 7.99 8.48
C SER A 116 -22.44 6.68 7.90
N THR A 117 -22.05 6.73 6.62
CA THR A 117 -21.37 5.63 5.94
C THR A 117 -19.91 6.00 5.68
N PRO A 118 -18.98 5.71 6.62
CA PRO A 118 -17.55 6.00 6.47
C PRO A 118 -16.92 5.16 5.36
N ASN A 119 -15.80 5.67 4.81
CA ASN A 119 -14.90 4.90 3.95
C ASN A 119 -13.59 4.60 4.70
N PRO A 120 -13.47 3.43 5.35
CA PRO A 120 -12.28 3.09 6.12
C PRO A 120 -11.03 2.89 5.25
N ASP A 121 -11.16 2.60 3.96
CA ASP A 121 -10.01 2.44 3.06
C ASP A 121 -9.29 3.77 2.80
N VAL A 122 -10.04 4.87 2.67
CA VAL A 122 -9.48 6.22 2.57
C VAL A 122 -8.70 6.57 3.85
N ALA A 123 -9.23 6.24 5.02
CA ALA A 123 -8.56 6.44 6.30
C ALA A 123 -7.33 5.53 6.46
N CYS A 124 -7.43 4.26 6.08
CA CYS A 124 -6.33 3.30 6.11
C CYS A 124 -5.16 3.73 5.23
N ASN A 125 -5.43 4.23 4.02
CA ASN A 125 -4.36 4.78 3.17
C ASN A 125 -3.68 5.97 3.85
N ARG A 126 -4.44 6.95 4.34
CA ARG A 126 -3.88 8.15 4.98
C ARG A 126 -3.08 7.84 6.24
N SER A 127 -3.66 7.08 7.15
CA SER A 127 -3.15 6.92 8.52
C SER A 127 -2.22 5.72 8.68
N ILE A 128 -2.48 4.63 7.94
CA ILE A 128 -1.75 3.37 8.11
C ILE A 128 -0.70 3.20 7.01
N LYS A 129 -1.10 3.04 5.75
CA LYS A 129 -0.15 2.75 4.65
C LYS A 129 0.83 3.90 4.38
N PHE A 130 0.34 5.13 4.26
CA PHE A 130 1.17 6.32 4.03
C PHE A 130 1.43 7.14 5.30
N GLY A 131 0.95 6.65 6.45
CA GLY A 131 1.27 7.15 7.78
C GLY A 131 2.19 6.18 8.52
N ALA A 132 1.64 5.41 9.46
CA ALA A 132 2.38 4.53 10.36
C ALA A 132 3.38 3.60 9.66
N LEU A 133 2.99 2.95 8.56
CA LEU A 133 3.89 2.09 7.78
C LEU A 133 5.05 2.89 7.17
N LEU A 134 4.77 4.03 6.54
CA LEU A 134 5.79 4.88 5.93
C LEU A 134 6.78 5.47 6.96
N ASP A 135 6.34 5.62 8.21
CA ASP A 135 7.19 6.00 9.34
C ASP A 135 8.01 4.83 9.89
N ALA A 136 7.45 3.62 9.90
CA ALA A 136 8.11 2.41 10.39
C ALA A 136 9.15 1.84 9.41
N ILE A 137 9.02 2.09 8.11
CA ILE A 137 10.01 1.60 7.13
C ILE A 137 11.33 2.36 7.23
N GLN A 138 12.44 1.62 7.21
CA GLN A 138 13.80 2.15 7.17
C GLN A 138 14.28 2.37 5.71
N ALA A 139 13.38 2.90 4.87
CA ALA A 139 13.62 3.15 3.45
C ALA A 139 13.11 4.56 3.05
N PRO A 140 13.81 5.28 2.16
CA PRO A 140 13.36 6.56 1.64
C PRO A 140 12.04 6.44 0.85
N TRP A 141 11.82 5.29 0.20
CA TRP A 141 10.69 5.07 -0.70
C TRP A 141 9.76 3.95 -0.24
N LEU A 142 8.45 4.18 -0.38
CA LEU A 142 7.40 3.18 -0.26
C LEU A 142 6.72 2.96 -1.60
N ALA A 143 6.81 1.74 -2.12
CA ALA A 143 6.06 1.30 -3.29
C ALA A 143 4.83 0.49 -2.86
N THR A 144 3.73 0.68 -3.59
CA THR A 144 2.49 -0.07 -3.33
C THR A 144 1.87 -0.55 -4.64
N GLY A 145 1.01 -1.56 -4.57
CA GLY A 145 0.23 -2.08 -5.70
C GLY A 145 -0.95 -1.20 -6.13
N HIS A 146 -0.98 0.09 -5.76
CA HIS A 146 -2.09 0.95 -6.17
C HIS A 146 -1.99 1.31 -7.66
N TYR A 147 -3.12 1.19 -8.35
CA TYR A 147 -3.34 1.78 -9.66
C TYR A 147 -3.65 3.26 -9.49
N ALA A 148 -2.60 4.06 -9.36
CA ALA A 148 -2.64 5.52 -9.36
C ALA A 148 -1.31 6.06 -9.86
N ARG A 149 -1.23 7.35 -10.15
CA ARG A 149 0.02 8.01 -10.53
C ARG A 149 0.33 9.17 -9.61
N ILE A 150 1.59 9.57 -9.59
CA ILE A 150 2.01 10.80 -8.91
C ILE A 150 2.29 11.84 -9.98
N GLY A 151 1.54 12.93 -9.91
CA GLY A 151 1.74 14.12 -10.72
C GLY A 151 2.35 15.26 -9.94
N THR A 152 2.53 16.37 -10.64
CA THR A 152 3.02 17.63 -10.10
C THR A 152 1.94 18.69 -10.24
N ARG A 153 1.66 19.40 -9.14
CA ARG A 153 0.88 20.64 -9.16
C ARG A 153 1.77 21.81 -8.75
N TYR A 154 1.51 22.97 -9.34
CA TYR A 154 2.23 24.21 -9.05
C TYR A 154 1.31 25.18 -8.30
N GLU A 155 1.85 25.81 -7.26
CA GLU A 155 1.31 26.99 -6.58
C GLU A 155 2.38 28.09 -6.65
N GLY A 156 2.21 29.01 -7.60
CA GLY A 156 3.26 29.97 -7.96
C GLY A 156 4.51 29.25 -8.49
N ALA A 157 5.67 29.55 -7.90
CA ALA A 157 6.94 28.90 -8.23
C ALA A 157 7.15 27.56 -7.48
N THR A 158 6.27 27.23 -6.53
CA THR A 158 6.41 26.03 -5.70
C THR A 158 5.67 24.87 -6.35
N ALA A 159 6.36 23.74 -6.51
CA ALA A 159 5.78 22.51 -7.03
C ALA A 159 5.58 21.50 -5.90
N PHE A 160 4.50 20.73 -5.94
CA PHE A 160 4.20 19.68 -4.96
C PHE A 160 3.58 18.44 -5.62
N PRO A 161 3.79 17.26 -5.03
CA PRO A 161 3.22 16.02 -5.55
C PRO A 161 1.71 15.95 -5.29
N VAL A 162 1.00 15.43 -6.26
CA VAL A 162 -0.44 15.17 -6.19
C VAL A 162 -0.76 13.79 -6.75
N VAL A 163 -1.83 13.18 -6.27
CA VAL A 163 -2.34 11.93 -6.87
C VAL A 163 -2.98 12.26 -8.22
N GLN A 164 -2.73 11.41 -9.20
CA GLN A 164 -3.37 11.41 -10.51
C GLN A 164 -3.99 10.04 -10.77
N ARG A 165 -4.99 10.03 -11.66
CA ARG A 165 -5.62 8.79 -12.12
C ARG A 165 -4.61 7.87 -12.81
N ALA A 166 -4.73 6.56 -12.61
CA ALA A 166 -4.03 5.55 -13.39
C ALA A 166 -4.39 5.63 -14.88
N ILE A 167 -3.57 5.02 -15.73
CA ILE A 167 -3.90 4.89 -17.15
C ILE A 167 -5.09 3.94 -17.39
N ASP A 168 -5.30 2.98 -16.49
CA ASP A 168 -6.44 2.06 -16.52
C ASP A 168 -7.58 2.63 -15.68
N ALA A 169 -8.54 3.26 -16.35
CA ALA A 169 -9.70 3.84 -15.69
C ALA A 169 -10.59 2.80 -14.97
N THR A 170 -10.54 1.53 -15.36
CA THR A 170 -11.37 0.48 -14.75
C THR A 170 -10.81 -0.02 -13.42
N LYS A 171 -9.52 0.24 -13.18
CA LYS A 171 -8.83 -0.11 -11.94
C LYS A 171 -8.29 1.10 -11.19
N ASP A 172 -8.60 2.32 -11.62
CA ASP A 172 -8.13 3.53 -10.95
C ASP A 172 -8.51 3.55 -9.47
N GLN A 173 -7.49 3.72 -8.62
CA GLN A 173 -7.60 3.76 -7.16
C GLN A 173 -7.25 5.13 -6.60
N SER A 174 -7.13 6.16 -7.46
CA SER A 174 -6.79 7.53 -7.04
C SER A 174 -7.74 8.10 -5.98
N PHE A 175 -9.01 7.70 -6.01
CA PHE A 175 -10.02 8.07 -5.02
C PHE A 175 -9.63 7.66 -3.59
N PHE A 176 -9.12 6.45 -3.41
CA PHE A 176 -8.74 5.93 -2.09
C PHE A 176 -7.48 6.59 -1.53
N LEU A 177 -6.73 7.30 -2.37
CA LEU A 177 -5.53 8.06 -2.01
C LEU A 177 -5.79 9.56 -1.85
N SER A 178 -7.04 10.01 -2.01
CA SER A 178 -7.43 11.42 -2.05
C SER A 178 -7.08 12.22 -0.78
N SER A 179 -6.94 11.55 0.36
CA SER A 179 -6.62 12.17 1.65
C SER A 179 -5.16 12.01 2.06
N VAL A 180 -4.31 11.42 1.21
CA VAL A 180 -2.87 11.24 1.49
C VAL A 180 -2.14 12.59 1.33
N PRO A 181 -1.42 13.07 2.37
CA PRO A 181 -0.72 14.35 2.29
C PRO A 181 0.38 14.37 1.22
N SER A 182 0.60 15.52 0.58
CA SER A 182 1.66 15.71 -0.42
C SER A 182 3.05 15.34 0.10
N THR A 183 3.35 15.64 1.36
CA THR A 183 4.61 15.26 2.02
C THR A 183 4.82 13.74 2.08
N ARG A 184 3.75 12.96 2.19
CA ARG A 184 3.79 11.48 2.14
C ARG A 184 3.88 10.97 0.71
N LEU A 185 3.15 11.61 -0.23
CA LEU A 185 3.24 11.30 -1.66
C LEU A 185 4.65 11.52 -2.21
N ALA A 186 5.41 12.48 -1.68
CA ALA A 186 6.80 12.74 -2.07
C ALA A 186 7.73 11.52 -1.90
N ARG A 187 7.36 10.58 -1.02
CA ARG A 187 8.11 9.32 -0.74
C ARG A 187 7.43 8.08 -1.32
N SER A 188 6.38 8.24 -2.11
CA SER A 188 5.54 7.14 -2.59
C SER A 188 5.86 6.77 -4.04
N LEU A 189 5.67 5.50 -4.40
CA LEU A 189 5.83 4.97 -5.75
C LEU A 189 4.62 4.10 -6.12
N PHE A 190 4.07 4.31 -7.32
CA PHE A 190 2.93 3.54 -7.85
C PHE A 190 3.26 2.94 -9.23
N PRO A 191 4.08 1.87 -9.30
CA PRO A 191 4.54 1.33 -10.59
C PRO A 191 3.41 0.83 -11.49
N LEU A 192 2.26 0.41 -10.94
CA LEU A 192 1.12 -0.07 -11.72
C LEU A 192 0.29 1.07 -12.33
N GLY A 193 0.52 2.32 -11.94
CA GLY A 193 -0.21 3.47 -12.48
C GLY A 193 -0.03 3.69 -13.98
N GLU A 194 1.04 3.15 -14.56
CA GLU A 194 1.39 3.19 -15.98
C GLU A 194 1.08 1.88 -16.72
N LEU A 195 0.37 0.95 -16.09
CA LEU A 195 -0.01 -0.35 -16.66
C LEU A 195 -1.53 -0.52 -16.65
N ARG A 196 -2.03 -1.34 -17.58
CA ARG A 196 -3.38 -1.89 -17.51
C ARG A 196 -3.37 -3.16 -16.69
N LYS A 197 -4.48 -3.51 -16.08
CA LYS A 197 -4.58 -4.73 -15.27
C LYS A 197 -4.35 -6.02 -16.06
N THR A 198 -4.55 -5.96 -17.37
CA THR A 198 -4.37 -7.07 -18.30
C THR A 198 -2.93 -7.24 -18.79
N ASP A 199 -2.05 -6.28 -18.52
CA ASP A 199 -0.64 -6.33 -18.90
C ASP A 199 0.16 -7.24 -17.93
#